data_AF-B9LPW8-F1
#
_entry.id   AF-B9LPW8-F1
#
_cell.length_a   1.000
_cell.length_b   1.000
_cell.length_c   1.000
_cell.angle_alpha   90.00
_cell.angle_beta   90.00
_cell.angle_gamma   90.00
#
_symmetry.space_group_name_H-M   'P 1'
#
loop_
_entity.id
_entity.type
_entity.pdbx_description
1 polymer ?
#
loop_
_entity_poly.entity_id
_entity_poly.type
_entity_poly.pdbx_seq_one_letter_code
_entity_poly.pdbx_strand_id
1 'polypeptide(L)'
;MASTTTSVGAGGSDDNTTLAAITHILALFTWLIGPLVVFLVTDDEFVKANARAAINWQIWFTIYSIVAGVLIIVGIGILLLPLLGLLNMVFIVIAAVKAAEGEVWSYPLTIDLL
;
A
#
# COMPACT_ATOMS: atom_id res chain seq x y z
N MET A 1 -27.18 -0.22 4.76
CA MET A 1 -26.78 -1.41 3.99
C MET A 1 -25.57 -1.98 4.68
N ALA A 2 -25.66 -3.24 5.14
CA ALA A 2 -24.62 -3.88 5.92
C ALA A 2 -23.40 -4.15 5.02
N SER A 3 -22.25 -3.60 5.40
CA SER A 3 -20.97 -3.94 4.80
C SER A 3 -20.66 -5.39 5.17
N THR A 4 -20.83 -6.29 4.21
CA THR A 4 -20.43 -7.69 4.33
C THR A 4 -18.92 -7.77 4.39
N THR A 5 -18.37 -7.73 5.60
CA THR A 5 -17.00 -8.16 5.88
C THR A 5 -16.98 -9.66 5.67
N THR A 6 -16.57 -10.11 4.48
CA THR A 6 -16.17 -11.49 4.26
C THR A 6 -14.89 -11.70 5.05
N SER A 7 -15.01 -12.14 6.30
CA SER A 7 -13.88 -12.68 7.05
C SER A 7 -13.45 -13.98 6.36
N VAL A 8 -12.49 -13.88 5.44
CA VAL A 8 -11.74 -15.05 5.01
C VAL A 8 -10.92 -15.47 6.22
N GLY A 9 -11.29 -16.63 6.78
CA GLY A 9 -10.75 -17.13 8.04
C GLY A 9 -9.24 -17.33 8.01
N ALA A 10 -8.68 -17.34 9.22
CA ALA A 10 -7.28 -17.65 9.54
C ALA A 10 -6.82 -18.98 8.93
N GLY A 11 -6.39 -18.96 7.66
CA GLY A 11 -6.02 -20.15 6.91
C GLY A 11 -5.21 -19.90 5.63
N GLY A 12 -4.56 -18.73 5.48
CA GLY A 12 -3.43 -18.62 4.56
C GLY A 12 -2.21 -19.23 5.26
N SER A 13 -1.39 -20.01 4.55
CA SER A 13 -0.10 -20.45 5.09
C SER A 13 0.64 -19.26 5.72
N ASP A 14 1.31 -19.47 6.86
CA ASP A 14 2.07 -18.42 7.56
C ASP A 14 3.03 -17.66 6.60
N ASP A 15 3.47 -18.32 5.54
CA ASP A 15 4.29 -17.76 4.46
C ASP A 15 3.56 -16.68 3.62
N ASN A 16 2.26 -16.87 3.30
CA ASN A 16 1.51 -15.94 2.44
C ASN A 16 1.18 -14.64 3.16
N THR A 17 0.76 -14.70 4.43
CA THR A 17 0.53 -13.50 5.26
C THR A 17 1.83 -12.75 5.53
N THR A 18 2.93 -13.48 5.75
CA THR A 18 4.27 -12.90 5.88
C THR A 18 4.71 -12.21 4.59
N LEU A 19 4.58 -12.87 3.43
CA LEU A 19 4.96 -12.30 2.14
C LEU A 19 4.09 -11.08 1.78
N ALA A 20 2.79 -11.14 2.06
CA ALA A 20 1.88 -10.01 1.87
C ALA A 20 2.26 -8.81 2.77
N ALA A 21 2.61 -9.04 4.04
CA ALA A 21 3.08 -7.99 4.94
C ALA A 21 4.42 -7.38 4.47
N ILE A 22 5.38 -8.24 4.09
CA ILE A 22 6.68 -7.82 3.54
C ILE A 22 6.49 -6.99 2.28
N THR A 23 5.49 -7.27 1.45
CA THR A 23 5.22 -6.53 0.21
C THR A 23 4.95 -5.04 0.48
N HIS A 24 4.19 -4.71 1.52
CA HIS A 24 3.96 -3.33 1.94
C HIS A 24 5.24 -2.69 2.49
N ILE A 25 6.03 -3.42 3.28
CA ILE A 25 7.32 -2.94 3.78
C ILE A 25 8.31 -2.69 2.63
N LEU A 26 8.35 -3.57 1.63
CA LEU A 26 9.16 -3.38 0.43
C LEU A 26 8.74 -2.11 -0.30
N ALA A 27 7.44 -1.79 -0.35
CA ALA A 27 6.96 -0.56 -0.98
C ALA A 27 7.55 0.70 -0.33
N LEU A 28 7.82 0.68 0.97
CA LEU A 28 8.44 1.80 1.68
C LEU A 28 9.90 2.05 1.25
N PHE A 29 10.68 0.98 1.08
CA PHE A 29 12.13 1.08 0.84
C PHE A 29 12.51 1.04 -0.63
N THR A 30 11.69 0.39 -1.45
CA THR A 30 11.97 0.14 -2.87
C THR A 30 10.96 0.83 -3.79
N TRP A 31 10.07 1.66 -3.21
CA TRP A 31 9.01 2.34 -3.91
C TRP A 31 8.13 1.33 -4.68
N LEU A 32 7.89 1.53 -5.97
CA LEU A 32 7.04 0.67 -6.78
C LEU A 32 7.65 -0.70 -7.09
N ILE A 33 8.99 -0.82 -7.04
CA ILE A 33 9.70 -1.97 -7.61
C ILE A 33 9.48 -3.23 -6.79
N GLY A 34 9.66 -3.19 -5.47
CA GLY A 34 9.45 -4.35 -4.61
C GLY A 34 8.05 -4.96 -4.71
N PRO A 35 6.96 -4.19 -4.53
CA PRO A 35 5.63 -4.74 -4.67
C PRO A 35 5.30 -5.16 -6.10
N LEU A 36 5.86 -4.51 -7.13
CA LEU A 36 5.72 -4.97 -8.52
C LEU A 36 6.39 -6.33 -8.76
N VAL A 37 7.58 -6.56 -8.21
CA VAL A 37 8.24 -7.87 -8.29
C VAL A 37 7.38 -8.93 -7.61
N VAL A 38 6.85 -8.67 -6.41
CA VAL A 38 5.97 -9.63 -5.73
C VAL A 38 4.71 -9.90 -6.56
N PHE A 39 4.07 -8.86 -7.09
CA PHE A 39 2.86 -8.96 -7.91
C PHE A 39 3.06 -9.85 -9.15
N LEU A 40 4.22 -9.77 -9.80
CA LEU A 40 4.53 -10.52 -11.02
C LEU A 40 4.99 -11.97 -10.76
N VAL A 41 5.58 -12.24 -9.60
CA VAL A 41 6.19 -13.54 -9.28
C VAL A 41 5.22 -14.46 -8.53
N THR A 42 4.29 -13.91 -7.76
CA THR A 42 3.39 -14.72 -6.94
C THR A 42 2.17 -15.21 -7.73
N ASP A 43 1.84 -16.49 -7.57
CA ASP A 43 0.58 -17.07 -8.06
C ASP A 43 -0.54 -17.04 -7.01
N ASP A 44 -0.21 -16.71 -5.75
CA ASP A 44 -1.20 -16.61 -4.68
C ASP A 44 -2.02 -15.32 -4.80
N GLU A 45 -3.35 -15.46 -4.89
CA GLU A 45 -4.26 -14.34 -5.12
C GLU A 45 -4.32 -13.37 -3.93
N PHE A 46 -4.10 -13.83 -2.70
CA PHE A 46 -4.08 -12.97 -1.52
C PHE A 46 -2.82 -12.10 -1.49
N VAL A 47 -1.65 -12.69 -1.76
CA VAL A 47 -0.39 -11.95 -1.89
C VAL A 47 -0.47 -10.97 -3.07
N LYS A 48 -1.01 -11.42 -4.21
CA LYS A 48 -1.19 -10.59 -5.41
C LYS A 48 -2.12 -9.39 -5.16
N ALA A 49 -3.20 -9.58 -4.41
CA ALA A 49 -4.10 -8.50 -4.01
C ALA A 49 -3.41 -7.45 -3.10
N ASN A 50 -2.60 -7.90 -2.14
CA ASN A 50 -1.80 -7.00 -1.29
C ASN A 50 -0.73 -6.25 -2.10
N ALA A 51 -0.07 -6.93 -3.03
CA ALA A 51 0.91 -6.33 -3.92
C ALA A 51 0.26 -5.26 -4.82
N ARG A 52 -0.92 -5.54 -5.38
CA ARG A 52 -1.73 -4.56 -6.14
C ARG A 52 -2.06 -3.33 -5.29
N ALA A 53 -2.52 -3.53 -4.06
CA ALA A 53 -2.84 -2.43 -3.14
C ALA A 53 -1.60 -1.55 -2.85
N ALA A 54 -0.44 -2.17 -2.60
CA ALA A 54 0.82 -1.46 -2.40
C ALA A 54 1.27 -0.68 -3.65
N ILE A 55 1.13 -1.27 -4.85
CA ILE A 55 1.44 -0.62 -6.13
C ILE A 55 0.55 0.60 -6.36
N ASN A 56 -0.77 0.44 -6.20
CA ASN A 56 -1.73 1.53 -6.33
C ASN A 56 -1.41 2.68 -5.36
N TRP A 57 -1.08 2.36 -4.11
CA TRP A 57 -0.68 3.37 -3.13
C TRP A 57 0.57 4.14 -3.57
N GLN A 58 1.63 3.45 -4.02
CA GLN A 58 2.86 4.13 -4.45
C GLN A 58 2.62 5.04 -5.67
N ILE A 59 1.76 4.63 -6.62
CA ILE A 59 1.38 5.47 -7.76
C ILE A 59 0.66 6.74 -7.29
N TRP A 60 -0.38 6.60 -6.45
CA TRP A 60 -1.14 7.74 -5.94
C TRP A 60 -0.29 8.65 -5.04
N PHE A 61 0.52 8.08 -4.15
CA PHE A 61 1.47 8.81 -3.32
C PHE A 61 2.46 9.62 -4.17
N THR A 62 2.98 9.05 -5.26
CA THR A 62 3.84 9.78 -6.20
C THR A 62 3.09 10.94 -6.86
N ILE A 63 1.84 10.75 -7.29
CA ILE A 63 1.02 11.82 -7.87
C ILE A 63 0.83 12.96 -6.85
N TYR A 64 0.44 12.63 -5.61
CA TYR A 64 0.29 13.63 -4.54
C TYR A 64 1.60 14.36 -4.25
N SER A 65 2.71 13.65 -4.24
CA SER A 65 4.04 14.21 -4.02
C SER A 65 4.47 15.15 -5.15
N ILE A 66 4.15 14.84 -6.40
CA ILE A 66 4.39 15.74 -7.55
C ILE A 66 3.57 17.03 -7.41
N VAL A 67 2.27 16.91 -7.09
CA VAL A 67 1.39 18.07 -6.88
C VAL A 67 1.92 18.94 -5.73
N ALA A 68 2.26 18.33 -4.60
CA ALA A 68 2.87 19.03 -3.46
C ALA A 68 4.22 19.67 -3.82
N GLY A 69 5.04 19.01 -4.65
CA GLY A 69 6.30 19.54 -5.17
C GLY A 69 6.11 20.81 -6.01
N VAL A 70 5.10 20.84 -6.89
CA VAL A 70 4.76 22.06 -7.66
C VAL A 70 4.29 23.18 -6.72
N LEU A 71 3.52 22.84 -5.67
CA LEU A 71 3.06 23.80 -4.66
C LEU A 71 4.18 24.38 -3.78
N ILE A 72 5.43 23.90 -3.89
CA ILE A 72 6.59 24.56 -3.25
C ILE A 72 6.78 25.97 -3.81
N ILE A 73 6.46 26.23 -5.08
CA ILE A 73 6.62 27.55 -5.72
C ILE A 73 5.83 28.63 -4.96
N VAL A 74 4.70 28.24 -4.36
CA VAL A 74 3.83 29.11 -3.55
C VAL A 74 4.00 28.89 -2.04
N GLY A 75 5.04 28.16 -1.62
CA GLY A 75 5.41 27.88 -0.23
C GLY A 75 4.63 26.77 0.47
N ILE A 76 3.42 26.44 0.02
CA ILE A 76 2.54 25.44 0.65
C ILE A 76 3.14 24.03 0.61
N GLY A 77 3.85 23.69 -0.47
CA GLY A 77 4.46 22.37 -0.67
C GLY A 77 5.46 21.97 0.42
N ILE A 78 6.10 22.94 1.08
CA ILE A 78 7.10 22.72 2.13
C ILE A 78 6.49 21.99 3.34
N LEU A 79 5.22 22.28 3.67
CA LEU A 79 4.51 21.60 4.76
C LEU A 79 3.81 20.32 4.29
N LEU A 80 3.33 20.29 3.03
CA LEU A 80 2.61 19.14 2.50
C LEU A 80 3.51 17.92 2.27
N LEU A 81 4.73 18.09 1.77
CA LEU A 81 5.63 16.97 1.51
C LEU A 81 6.01 16.15 2.76
N PRO A 82 6.46 16.73 3.88
CA PRO A 82 6.72 15.95 5.09
C PRO A 82 5.45 15.31 5.67
N LEU A 83 4.30 15.98 5.55
CA LEU A 83 3.01 15.39 5.95
C LEU A 83 2.65 14.16 5.10
N LEU A 84 2.81 14.23 3.78
CA LEU A 84 2.62 13.09 2.88
C LEU A 84 3.61 11.97 3.18
N GLY A 85 4.87 12.29 3.46
CA GLY A 85 5.88 11.29 3.87
C GLY A 85 5.50 10.54 5.14
N LEU A 86 4.97 11.26 6.15
CA LEU A 86 4.43 10.65 7.37
C LEU A 86 3.20 9.80 7.08
N LEU A 87 2.27 10.28 6.25
CA LEU A 87 1.08 9.53 5.85
C LEU A 87 1.45 8.21 5.15
N ASN A 88 2.43 8.26 4.25
CA ASN A 88 2.98 7.08 3.57
C ASN A 88 3.52 6.05 4.54
N MET A 89 4.33 6.47 5.52
CA MET A 89 4.84 5.58 6.56
C MET A 89 3.69 4.92 7.35
N VAL A 90 2.74 5.73 7.84
CA VAL A 90 1.63 5.24 8.67
C VAL A 90 0.77 4.26 7.89
N PHE A 91 0.38 4.58 6.66
CA PHE A 91 -0.48 3.71 5.87
C PHE A 91 0.19 2.40 5.50
N ILE A 92 1.49 2.42 5.17
CA ILE A 92 2.24 1.18 4.91
C ILE A 92 2.29 0.29 6.15
N VAL A 93 2.51 0.86 7.33
CA VAL A 93 2.53 0.09 8.58
C VAL A 93 1.15 -0.54 8.84
N ILE A 94 0.06 0.21 8.68
CA ILE A 94 -1.30 -0.32 8.83
C ILE A 94 -1.55 -1.46 7.84
N ALA A 95 -1.21 -1.25 6.56
CA ALA A 95 -1.40 -2.26 5.52
C ALA A 95 -0.58 -3.54 5.81
N ALA A 96 0.66 -3.40 6.28
CA ALA A 96 1.51 -4.53 6.64
C ALA A 96 0.95 -5.32 7.82
N VAL A 97 0.49 -4.64 8.89
CA VAL A 97 -0.17 -5.29 10.04
C VAL A 97 -1.44 -6.01 9.58
N LYS A 98 -2.25 -5.36 8.75
CA LYS A 98 -3.48 -5.94 8.21
C LYS A 98 -3.24 -7.16 7.31
N ALA A 99 -2.21 -7.10 6.47
CA ALA A 99 -1.80 -8.25 5.68
C ALA A 99 -1.33 -9.44 6.55
N ALA A 100 -0.63 -9.16 7.66
CA ALA A 100 -0.24 -10.18 8.62
C ALA A 100 -1.45 -10.81 9.34
N GLU A 101 -2.54 -10.05 9.52
CA GLU A 101 -3.83 -10.55 10.03
C GLU A 101 -4.65 -11.31 8.96
N GLY A 102 -4.17 -11.41 7.72
CA GLY A 102 -4.88 -12.06 6.62
C GLY A 102 -5.91 -11.15 5.92
N GLU A 103 -5.84 -9.84 6.13
CA GLU A 103 -6.74 -8.85 5.51
C GLU A 103 -6.04 -8.10 4.37
N VAL A 104 -6.73 -7.95 3.24
CA VAL A 104 -6.29 -7.02 2.18
C VAL A 104 -6.81 -5.63 2.52
N TRP A 105 -5.93 -4.75 2.98
CA TRP A 105 -6.31 -3.39 3.33
C TRP A 105 -6.18 -2.44 2.13
N SER A 106 -7.26 -1.72 1.83
CA SER A 106 -7.26 -0.69 0.79
C SER A 106 -6.81 0.65 1.35
N TYR A 107 -5.78 1.23 0.73
CA TYR A 107 -5.25 2.53 1.13
C TYR A 107 -6.31 3.63 0.93
N PRO A 108 -6.61 4.45 1.94
CA PRO A 108 -7.49 5.59 1.79
C PRO A 108 -7.01 6.53 0.69
N LEU A 109 -7.95 7.20 0.03
CA LEU A 109 -7.69 8.12 -1.08
C LEU A 109 -7.11 7.45 -2.35
N THR A 110 -6.94 6.13 -2.38
CA THR A 110 -6.55 5.44 -3.61
C THR A 110 -7.77 4.96 -4.39
N ILE A 111 -7.63 5.00 -5.71
CA ILE A 111 -8.53 4.30 -6.65
C ILE A 111 -7.73 3.14 -7.23
N ASP A 112 -8.40 2.03 -7.48
CA ASP A 112 -7.80 0.86 -8.11
C ASP A 112 -7.48 1.16 -9.59
N LEU A 113 -6.21 1.04 -9.97
CA LEU A 113 -5.73 1.33 -11.32
C LEU A 113 -5.40 0.05 -12.12
N LEU A 114 -5.24 -1.08 -11.45
CA LEU A 114 -4.80 -2.35 -12.02
C LEU A 114 -5.88 -3.39 -11.87
#